data_AF-A0A850LXB1-F1
#
_entry.id   AF-A0A850LXB1-F1
#
_cell.length_a   1.000
_cell.length_b   1.000
_cell.length_c   1.000
_cell.angle_alpha   90.00
_cell.angle_beta   90.00
_cell.angle_gamma   90.00
#
_symmetry.space_group_name_H-M   'P 1'
#
loop_
_entity.id
_entity.type
_entity.pdbx_description
1 polymer ?
#
loop_
_entity_poly.entity_id
_entity_poly.type
_entity_poly.pdbx_seq_one_letter_code
_entity_poly.pdbx_strand_id
1 'polypeptide(L)'
;GTEKKRFHRGLGKKDRDQFDKVDEVISVSGALFASKREIFEKIGLFDENFFLYFEETEMHIRARRAGYKIVYTPYSRITHYLGKSPKRKGEVKRWFKESENYFNKKLGFAKE
;
A
#
# COMPACT_ATOMS: atom_id res chain seq x y z
N GLY A 1 17.77 -12.42 11.93
CA GLY A 1 18.10 -11.17 11.22
C GLY A 1 16.83 -10.61 10.65
N THR A 2 16.39 -9.45 11.13
CA THR A 2 15.09 -8.85 10.78
C THR A 2 15.13 -8.29 9.36
N GLU A 3 14.65 -9.07 8.38
CA GLU A 3 14.22 -8.50 7.11
C GLU A 3 13.18 -7.42 7.42
N LYS A 4 13.58 -6.16 7.24
CA LYS A 4 12.65 -5.03 7.25
C LYS A 4 11.54 -5.38 6.27
N LYS A 5 10.33 -5.66 6.76
CA LYS A 5 9.13 -5.97 5.96
C LYS A 5 8.94 -4.84 4.95
N ARG A 6 9.41 -5.04 3.73
CA ARG A 6 9.21 -4.11 2.60
C ARG A 6 7.86 -4.45 1.98
N PHE A 7 6.93 -3.50 2.00
CA PHE A 7 5.54 -3.70 1.58
C PHE A 7 5.37 -3.86 0.06
N HIS A 8 6.35 -3.44 -0.74
CA HIS A 8 6.28 -3.58 -2.20
C HIS A 8 6.88 -4.92 -2.67
N ARG A 9 6.03 -5.78 -3.26
CA ARG A 9 6.46 -7.03 -3.89
C ARG A 9 7.58 -6.75 -4.91
N GLY A 10 8.69 -7.48 -4.77
CA GLY A 10 9.80 -7.41 -5.72
C GLY A 10 10.70 -6.18 -5.64
N LEU A 11 10.51 -5.28 -4.66
CA LEU A 11 11.34 -4.07 -4.54
C LEU A 11 12.84 -4.40 -4.42
N GLY A 12 13.63 -3.89 -5.36
CA GLY A 12 15.07 -4.12 -5.43
C GLY A 12 15.47 -5.47 -6.02
N LYS A 13 14.51 -6.27 -6.52
CA LYS A 13 14.77 -7.52 -7.23
C LYS A 13 14.61 -7.30 -8.73
N LYS A 14 15.51 -7.85 -9.53
CA LYS A 14 15.34 -7.92 -10.99
C LYS A 14 14.20 -8.89 -11.29
N ASP A 15 13.29 -8.50 -12.18
CA ASP A 15 12.26 -9.40 -12.70
C ASP A 15 12.90 -10.42 -13.66
N ARG A 16 12.65 -11.69 -13.38
CA ARG A 16 13.10 -12.90 -14.07
C ARG A 16 11.93 -13.91 -14.07
N ASP A 17 10.74 -13.39 -14.38
CA ASP A 17 9.48 -14.13 -14.50
C ASP A 17 8.91 -14.65 -13.17
N GLN A 18 9.57 -14.37 -12.03
CA GLN A 18 9.09 -14.79 -10.70
C GLN A 18 7.82 -14.05 -10.24
N PHE A 19 7.37 -13.05 -11.00
CA PHE A 19 6.16 -12.29 -10.72
C PHE A 19 5.05 -12.54 -11.76
N ASP A 20 5.19 -13.51 -12.65
CA ASP A 20 4.22 -13.74 -13.75
C ASP A 20 2.99 -14.57 -13.35
N LYS A 21 2.65 -14.58 -12.05
CA LYS A 21 1.47 -15.29 -11.53
C LYS A 21 0.55 -14.36 -10.78
N VAL A 22 -0.75 -14.53 -11.03
CA VAL A 22 -1.80 -13.94 -10.21
C VAL A 22 -1.69 -14.50 -8.80
N ASP A 23 -1.79 -13.63 -7.81
CA ASP A 23 -1.59 -14.01 -6.41
C ASP A 23 -2.45 -13.16 -5.49
N GLU A 24 -2.92 -13.76 -4.40
CA GLU A 24 -3.58 -13.00 -3.34
C GLU A 24 -2.51 -12.34 -2.45
N VAL A 25 -2.66 -11.05 -2.22
CA VAL A 25 -1.72 -10.24 -1.43
C VAL A 25 -2.44 -9.49 -0.33
N ILE A 26 -1.68 -8.92 0.61
CA ILE A 26 -2.25 -8.08 1.67
C ILE A 26 -2.62 -6.70 1.12
N SER A 27 -1.80 -6.16 0.22
CA SER A 27 -1.94 -4.83 -0.36
C SER A 27 -1.21 -4.78 -1.71
N VAL A 28 -1.67 -3.92 -2.61
CA VAL A 28 -0.96 -3.50 -3.84
C VAL A 28 -0.64 -2.00 -3.74
N SER A 29 0.27 -1.51 -4.59
CA SER A 29 0.68 -0.10 -4.54
C SER A 29 -0.47 0.84 -4.89
N GLY A 30 -0.62 1.93 -4.13
CA GLY A 30 -1.59 2.99 -4.43
C GLY A 30 -1.35 3.70 -5.77
N ALA A 31 -0.15 3.58 -6.34
CA ALA A 31 0.18 4.14 -7.65
C ALA A 31 -0.58 3.47 -8.81
N LEU A 32 -1.01 2.21 -8.63
CA LEU A 32 -1.87 1.51 -9.58
C LEU A 32 -2.67 0.42 -8.87
N PHE A 33 -3.97 0.64 -8.76
CA PHE A 33 -4.93 -0.41 -8.52
C PHE A 33 -6.28 -0.01 -9.11
N ALA A 34 -7.17 -0.99 -9.26
CA ALA A 34 -8.56 -0.77 -9.60
C ALA A 34 -9.42 -1.57 -8.63
N SER A 35 -10.61 -1.06 -8.33
CA SER A 35 -11.55 -1.70 -7.42
C SER A 35 -12.97 -1.43 -7.90
N LYS A 36 -13.89 -2.34 -7.56
CA LYS A 36 -15.31 -2.13 -7.84
C LYS A 36 -15.85 -1.01 -6.96
N ARG A 37 -16.76 -0.21 -7.52
CA ARG A 37 -17.45 0.87 -6.78
C ARG A 37 -18.10 0.37 -5.48
N GLU A 38 -18.76 -0.79 -5.53
CA GLU A 38 -19.44 -1.42 -4.38
C GLU A 38 -18.53 -1.63 -3.16
N ILE A 39 -17.22 -1.82 -3.39
CA ILE A 39 -16.26 -2.02 -2.29
C ILE A 39 -16.11 -0.72 -1.51
N PHE A 40 -15.95 0.41 -2.20
CA PHE A 40 -15.84 1.73 -1.56
C PHE A 40 -17.13 2.14 -0.84
N GLU A 41 -18.29 1.80 -1.40
CA GLU A 41 -19.58 2.03 -0.76
C GLU A 41 -19.72 1.22 0.53
N LYS A 42 -19.14 0.01 0.59
CA LYS A 42 -19.18 -0.86 1.77
C LYS A 42 -18.17 -0.51 2.85
N ILE A 43 -16.91 -0.21 2.48
CA ILE A 43 -15.83 -0.02 3.46
C ILE A 43 -15.52 1.45 3.74
N GLY A 44 -16.03 2.37 2.92
CA GLY A 44 -15.64 3.78 2.89
C GLY A 44 -14.44 4.06 1.98
N LEU A 45 -14.15 5.34 1.76
CA LEU A 45 -13.03 5.81 0.95
C LEU A 45 -11.68 5.71 1.70
N PHE A 46 -10.66 6.43 1.24
CA PHE A 46 -9.42 6.62 1.99
C PHE A 46 -9.68 7.38 3.28
N ASP A 47 -8.87 7.10 4.30
CA ASP A 47 -8.89 7.85 5.54
C ASP A 47 -8.11 9.16 5.36
N GLU A 48 -8.81 10.29 5.44
CA GLU A 48 -8.26 11.63 5.21
C GLU A 48 -7.23 12.06 6.27
N ASN A 49 -7.06 11.29 7.36
CA ASN A 49 -5.97 11.52 8.31
C ASN A 49 -4.59 11.16 7.75
N PHE A 50 -4.53 10.37 6.67
CA PHE A 50 -3.29 10.14 5.93
C PHE A 50 -3.11 11.24 4.88
N PHE A 51 -2.07 12.07 5.04
CA PHE A 51 -1.70 13.01 3.98
C PHE A 51 -1.02 12.30 2.79
N LEU A 52 -0.07 11.42 3.08
CA LEU A 52 0.65 10.61 2.09
C LEU A 52 1.15 9.32 2.75
N TYR A 53 1.14 8.22 2.01
CA TYR A 53 1.53 6.87 2.42
C TYR A 53 0.56 6.20 3.39
N PHE A 54 0.45 4.88 3.24
CA PHE A 54 -0.34 3.96 4.07
C PHE A 54 -1.86 4.09 3.93
N GLU A 55 -2.38 5.12 3.25
CA GLU A 55 -3.81 5.32 3.01
C GLU A 55 -4.43 4.15 2.24
N GLU A 56 -3.72 3.65 1.22
CA GLU A 56 -4.19 2.53 0.41
C GLU A 56 -4.04 1.21 1.15
N THR A 57 -2.94 1.07 1.91
CA THR A 57 -2.65 -0.15 2.66
C THR A 57 -3.65 -0.34 3.79
N GLU A 58 -4.03 0.73 4.49
CA GLU A 58 -5.09 0.72 5.49
C GLU A 58 -6.44 0.34 4.88
N MET A 59 -6.78 0.93 3.73
CA MET A 59 -8.01 0.63 3.01
C MET A 59 -8.06 -0.85 2.55
N HIS A 60 -6.95 -1.38 2.03
CA HIS A 60 -6.84 -2.80 1.65
C HIS A 60 -7.06 -3.72 2.86
N ILE A 61 -6.56 -3.35 4.05
CA ILE A 61 -6.80 -4.11 5.28
C ILE A 61 -8.28 -4.06 5.67
N ARG A 62 -8.96 -2.91 5.54
CA ARG A 62 -10.43 -2.83 5.71
C ARG A 62 -11.17 -3.70 4.71
N ALA A 63 -10.80 -3.68 3.44
CA ALA A 63 -11.38 -4.52 2.40
C ALA A 63 -11.25 -6.01 2.74
N ARG A 64 -10.05 -6.45 3.18
CA ARG A 64 -9.82 -7.83 3.62
C ARG A 64 -10.66 -8.20 4.85
N ARG A 65 -10.77 -7.31 5.85
CA ARG A 65 -11.64 -7.51 7.02
C ARG A 65 -13.13 -7.59 6.65
N ALA A 66 -13.54 -6.95 5.55
CA ALA A 66 -14.89 -7.02 5.00
C ALA A 66 -15.13 -8.24 4.07
N GLY A 67 -14.16 -9.15 3.95
CA GLY A 67 -14.26 -10.39 3.18
C GLY A 67 -13.79 -10.30 1.72
N TYR A 68 -13.23 -9.17 1.29
CA TYR A 68 -12.69 -9.03 -0.07
C TYR A 68 -11.25 -9.52 -0.18
N LYS A 69 -10.86 -9.91 -1.39
CA LYS A 69 -9.49 -10.29 -1.72
C LYS A 69 -8.78 -9.13 -2.39
N ILE A 70 -7.51 -8.93 -2.05
CA ILE A 70 -6.61 -8.07 -2.82
C ILE A 70 -5.74 -8.97 -3.68
N VAL A 71 -5.73 -8.71 -4.98
CA VAL A 71 -5.10 -9.58 -5.96
C VAL A 71 -4.07 -8.80 -6.75
N TYR A 72 -2.85 -9.33 -6.80
CA TYR A 72 -1.84 -8.89 -7.73
C TYR A 72 -2.09 -9.55 -9.09
N THR A 73 -1.97 -8.78 -10.18
CA THR A 73 -2.06 -9.28 -11.56
C THR A 73 -0.80 -8.90 -12.35
N PRO A 74 -0.14 -9.85 -13.04
CA PRO A 74 0.97 -9.55 -13.95
C PRO A 74 0.52 -9.00 -15.30
N TYR A 75 -0.78 -9.11 -15.61
CA TYR A 75 -1.32 -8.81 -16.95
C TYR A 75 -1.54 -7.32 -17.21
N SER A 76 -1.52 -6.48 -16.18
CA SER A 76 -1.61 -5.02 -16.30
C SER A 76 -0.38 -4.39 -15.65
N ARG A 77 0.44 -3.71 -16.45
CA ARG A 77 1.76 -3.20 -16.03
C ARG A 77 1.86 -1.71 -16.36
N ILE A 78 2.33 -0.93 -15.38
CA ILE A 78 2.75 0.45 -15.58
C ILE A 78 4.12 0.68 -14.97
N THR A 79 4.83 1.69 -15.46
CA THR A 79 6.08 2.16 -14.88
C THR A 79 5.82 3.37 -13.98
N HIS A 80 6.06 3.23 -12.68
CA HIS A 80 6.00 4.35 -11.73
C HIS A 80 7.37 5.03 -11.61
N TYR A 81 7.48 6.26 -12.11
CA TYR A 81 8.68 7.08 -11.97
C TYR A 81 8.80 7.66 -10.55
N LEU A 82 9.40 6.89 -9.64
CA LEU A 82 9.54 7.23 -8.23
C LEU A 82 10.26 8.57 -7.98
N GLY A 83 9.85 9.27 -6.92
CA GLY A 83 10.57 10.44 -6.40
C GLY A 83 10.46 11.72 -7.24
N LYS A 84 9.58 11.76 -8.23
CA LYS A 84 9.36 12.94 -9.08
C LYS A 84 8.47 14.02 -8.45
N SER A 85 7.58 13.66 -7.53
CA SER A 85 6.58 14.60 -6.99
C SER A 85 7.10 15.48 -5.84
N PRO A 86 7.76 14.97 -4.79
CA PRO A 86 8.07 15.82 -3.65
C PRO A 86 9.35 16.64 -3.89
N LYS A 87 9.18 17.96 -4.05
CA LYS A 87 10.31 18.91 -4.17
C LYS A 87 11.04 19.14 -2.83
N ARG A 88 10.43 18.75 -1.70
CA ARG A 88 10.95 19.00 -0.34
C ARG A 88 11.25 17.68 0.39
N LYS A 89 12.46 17.15 0.20
CA LYS A 89 12.90 15.86 0.74
C LYS A 89 12.78 15.73 2.27
N GLY A 90 12.92 16.84 3.01
CA GLY A 90 12.74 16.86 4.47
C GLY A 90 11.30 16.57 4.91
N GLU A 91 10.31 17.12 4.19
CA GLU A 91 8.90 16.95 4.52
C GLU A 91 8.40 15.53 4.22
N VAL A 92 8.91 14.90 3.16
CA VAL A 92 8.53 13.52 2.80
C VAL A 92 8.83 12.53 3.92
N LYS A 93 10.01 12.65 4.55
CA LYS A 93 10.39 11.79 5.67
C LYS A 93 9.47 12.00 6.87
N ARG A 94 9.11 13.26 7.16
CA ARG A 94 8.18 13.60 8.22
C ARG A 94 6.81 12.99 7.96
N TRP A 95 6.21 13.23 6.79
CA TRP A 95 4.90 12.69 6.42
C TRP A 95 4.88 11.17 6.44
N PHE A 96 5.91 10.51 5.92
CA PHE A 96 6.03 9.05 6.02
C PHE A 96 6.00 8.58 7.47
N LYS A 97 6.73 9.27 8.37
CA LYS A 97 6.78 8.88 9.78
C LYS A 97 5.47 9.14 10.51
N GLU A 98 4.82 10.27 10.24
CA GLU A 98 3.51 10.63 10.79
C GLU A 98 2.46 9.60 10.37
N SER A 99 2.37 9.28 9.08
CA SER A 99 1.48 8.25 8.55
C SER A 99 1.81 6.85 9.09
N GLU A 100 3.08 6.47 9.19
CA GLU A 100 3.49 5.17 9.78
C GLU A 100 3.04 5.06 11.25
N ASN A 101 3.23 6.12 12.04
CA ASN A 101 2.81 6.14 13.44
C ASN A 101 1.29 6.04 13.56
N TYR A 102 0.55 6.81 12.76
CA TYR A 102 -0.90 6.77 12.73
C TYR A 102 -1.42 5.39 12.30
N PHE A 103 -0.86 4.80 11.24
CA PHE A 103 -1.18 3.46 10.76
C PHE A 103 -0.97 2.39 11.84
N ASN A 104 0.19 2.41 12.50
CA ASN A 104 0.51 1.46 13.56
C ASN A 104 -0.41 1.59 14.77
N LYS A 105 -0.73 2.83 15.18
CA LYS A 105 -1.71 3.10 16.25
C LYS A 105 -3.09 2.58 15.86
N LYS A 106 -3.56 2.90 14.65
CA LYS A 106 -4.90 2.54 14.15
C LYS A 106 -5.09 1.03 14.04
N LEU A 107 -4.06 0.28 13.64
CA LEU A 107 -4.13 -1.17 13.50
C LEU A 107 -3.72 -1.96 14.75
N GLY A 108 -3.32 -1.29 15.83
CA GLY A 108 -2.90 -1.95 17.07
C GLY A 108 -1.53 -2.62 16.99
N PHE A 109 -0.63 -2.13 16.13
CA PHE A 109 0.76 -2.60 16.03
C PHE A 109 1.75 -1.80 16.88
N ALA A 110 1.34 -0.64 17.42
CA ALA A 110 2.16 0.09 18.37
C ALA A 110 2.23 -0.71 19.69
N LYS A 111 3.45 -1.02 20.15
CA LYS A 111 3.68 -1.45 21.52
C LYS A 111 3.53 -0.23 22.43
N GLU A 112 2.84 -0.40 23.56
CA GLU A 112 2.83 0.55 24.67
C GLU A 112 4.26 0.93 25.11
#